data_AF-A0A1V6R9V3-F1
#
_entry.id   AF-A0A1V6R9V3-F1
#
_cell.length_a   1.000
_cell.length_b   1.000
_cell.length_c   1.000
_cell.angle_alpha   90.00
_cell.angle_beta   90.00
_cell.angle_gamma   90.00
#
_symmetry.space_group_name_H-M   'P 1'
#
loop_
_entity.id
_entity.type
_entity.pdbx_description
1 polymer ?
#
loop_
_entity_poly.entity_id
_entity_poly.type
_entity_poly.pdbx_seq_one_letter_code
_entity_poly.pdbx_strand_id
1 'polypeptide(L)' 'MRFTILTTLAFVGLSIAGSIPSGGQCKPDGSLGNCESKLCVKLANQPFGKCK' A
#
# COMPACT_ATOMS: atom_id res chain seq x y z
N MET A 1 -24.94 -13.52 38.55
CA MET A 1 -25.02 -12.72 37.30
C MET A 1 -23.72 -12.90 36.53
N ARG A 2 -23.74 -13.57 35.38
CA ARG A 2 -22.57 -13.81 34.54
C ARG A 2 -22.60 -12.78 33.40
N PHE A 3 -21.95 -11.64 33.60
CA PHE A 3 -21.75 -10.65 32.54
C PHE A 3 -20.47 -11.02 31.79
N THR A 4 -20.62 -11.89 30.80
CA THR A 4 -19.53 -12.25 29.90
C THR A 4 -19.26 -11.04 29.00
N ILE A 5 -18.17 -10.34 29.27
CA ILE A 5 -17.75 -9.12 28.59
C ILE A 5 -17.42 -9.49 27.13
N LEU A 6 -18.22 -8.94 26.20
CA LEU A 6 -17.97 -8.99 24.76
C LEU A 6 -16.72 -8.15 24.47
N THR A 7 -15.57 -8.80 24.36
CA THR A 7 -14.34 -8.22 23.82
C THR A 7 -14.53 -8.02 22.33
N THR A 8 -15.04 -6.85 21.94
CA THR A 8 -15.03 -6.35 20.57
C THR A 8 -13.58 -6.06 20.18
N LEU A 9 -12.89 -7.05 19.62
CA LEU A 9 -11.63 -6.83 18.93
C LEU A 9 -11.93 -5.94 17.71
N ALA A 10 -11.71 -4.64 17.86
CA ALA A 10 -11.57 -3.74 16.74
C ALA A 10 -10.31 -4.17 15.97
N PHE A 11 -10.52 -4.96 14.91
CA PHE A 11 -9.50 -5.19 13.90
C PHE A 11 -9.17 -3.85 13.26
N VAL A 12 -8.14 -3.18 13.78
CA VAL A 12 -7.49 -2.06 13.11
C VAL A 12 -6.99 -2.63 11.79
N GLY A 13 -7.65 -2.25 10.70
CA GLY A 13 -7.27 -2.62 9.35
C GLY A 13 -5.89 -2.04 9.06
N LEU A 14 -4.86 -2.85 9.28
CA LEU A 14 -3.52 -2.56 8.81
C LEU A 14 -3.59 -2.64 7.29
N SER A 15 -3.75 -1.50 6.63
CA SER A 15 -3.63 -1.40 5.18
C SER A 15 -2.20 -1.76 4.82
N ILE A 16 -1.97 -3.05 4.58
CA ILE A 16 -0.77 -3.58 3.96
C ILE A 16 -0.59 -2.82 2.66
N ALA A 17 0.38 -1.91 2.63
CA ALA A 17 0.81 -1.27 1.41
C ALA A 17 1.36 -2.38 0.50
N GLY A 18 0.49 -2.93 -0.35
CA GLY A 18 0.81 -4.02 -1.26
C GLY A 18 1.98 -3.59 -2.13
N SER A 19 2.98 -4.45 -2.24
CA SER A 19 4.13 -4.21 -3.09
C SER A 19 3.72 -4.32 -4.55
N ILE A 20 4.07 -3.30 -5.34
CA ILE A 20 3.66 -3.20 -6.73
C ILE A 20 4.64 -4.01 -7.59
N PRO A 21 4.17 -4.95 -8.43
CA PRO A 21 5.05 -5.76 -9.28
C PRO A 21 5.70 -4.90 -10.38
N SER A 22 6.82 -5.38 -10.95
CA SER A 22 7.48 -4.72 -12.09
C SER A 22 6.51 -4.51 -13.26
N GLY A 23 6.53 -3.32 -13.85
CA GLY A 23 5.56 -2.86 -14.85
C GLY A 23 4.24 -2.30 -14.29
N GLY A 24 3.99 -2.48 -12.99
CA GLY A 24 2.86 -1.85 -12.29
C GLY A 24 3.01 -0.33 -12.21
N GLN A 25 1.88 0.38 -12.10
CA GLN A 25 1.90 1.84 -11.92
C GLN A 25 2.34 2.20 -10.51
N CYS A 26 3.27 3.14 -10.39
CA CYS A 26 3.76 3.63 -9.11
C CYS A 26 3.76 5.15 -9.06
N LYS A 27 3.85 5.69 -7.86
CA LYS A 27 4.03 7.12 -7.62
C LYS A 27 5.31 7.31 -6.80
N PRO A 28 6.19 8.27 -7.17
CA PRO A 28 7.43 8.51 -6.43
C PRO A 28 7.15 9.04 -5.02
N ASP A 29 5.97 9.61 -4.78
CA ASP A 29 5.50 10.02 -3.45
C ASP A 29 4.99 8.85 -2.58
N GLY A 30 4.89 7.63 -3.12
CA GLY A 30 4.47 6.44 -2.37
C GLY A 30 2.95 6.29 -2.16
N SER A 31 2.11 7.22 -2.64
CA SER A 31 0.64 7.15 -2.44
C SER A 31 -0.04 5.93 -3.09
N LEU A 32 0.64 5.24 -4.00
CA LEU A 32 0.13 4.01 -4.65
C LEU A 32 0.72 2.73 -4.04
N GLY A 33 1.55 2.84 -3.00
CA GLY A 33 2.40 1.76 -2.52
C GLY A 33 3.81 1.82 -3.12
N ASN A 34 4.67 0.92 -2.65
CA ASN A 34 6.05 0.82 -3.12
C ASN A 34 6.19 -0.33 -4.13
N CYS A 35 7.01 -0.13 -5.15
CA CYS A 35 7.46 -1.22 -6.01
C CYS A 35 8.16 -2.32 -5.20
N GLU A 36 8.00 -3.58 -5.60
CA GLU A 36 8.76 -4.71 -5.03
C GLU A 36 10.27 -4.46 -5.11
N SER A 37 10.73 -3.95 -6.25
CA SER A 37 12.12 -3.54 -6.49
C SER A 37 12.52 -2.25 -5.78
N LYS A 38 11.58 -1.56 -5.10
CA LYS A 38 11.72 -0.20 -4.55
C LYS A 38 12.07 0.87 -5.60
N LEU A 39 12.04 0.53 -6.89
CA LEU A 39 12.39 1.43 -7.98
C LEU A 39 11.13 1.86 -8.74
N CYS A 40 10.73 3.11 -8.52
CA CYS A 40 9.64 3.74 -9.28
C CYS A 40 10.23 4.72 -10.31
N VAL A 41 10.09 4.41 -11.59
CA VAL A 41 10.58 5.26 -12.68
C VAL A 41 9.43 6.10 -13.23
N LYS A 42 9.45 7.41 -12.97
CA LYS A 42 8.47 8.37 -13.49
C LYS A 42 9.15 9.36 -14.43
N LEU A 43 8.65 9.48 -15.66
CA LEU A 43 9.07 10.55 -16.58
C LEU A 43 8.41 11.87 -16.15
N ALA A 44 9.11 13.00 -16.28
CA ALA A 44 8.66 14.30 -15.78
C ALA A 44 7.26 14.74 -16.28
N ASN A 45 6.88 14.31 -17.50
CA ASN A 45 5.60 14.66 -18.13
C ASN A 45 4.50 13.60 -17.94
N GLN A 46 4.74 12.55 -17.15
CA GLN A 46 3.75 11.49 -16.89
C GLN A 46 3.12 11.68 -15.50
N PRO A 47 1.80 11.51 -15.35
CA PRO A 47 1.16 11.59 -14.04
C PRO A 47 1.55 10.45 -13.09
N PHE A 48 1.95 9.30 -13.64
CA PHE A 48 2.34 8.10 -12.91
C PHE A 48 3.69 7.56 -13.41
N GLY A 49 4.45 6.92 -12.53
CA GLY A 49 5.61 6.13 -12.88
C GLY A 49 5.29 4.66 -13.09
N LYS A 50 6.32 3.88 -13.41
CA LYS A 50 6.26 2.43 -13.53
C LYS A 50 7.33 1.78 -12.65
N CYS A 51 6.96 0.68 -12.01
CA CYS A 51 7.90 -0.14 -11.27
C CYS A 51 8.86 -0.84 -12.23
N LYS A 52 10.14 -0.88 -11.89
CA LYS A 52 11.14 -1.56 -12.69
C LYS A 52 11.95 -2.51 -11.83
#